data_AF-A0A7K7PGB8-F1
#
_entry.id   AF-A0A7K7PGB8-F1
#
_cell.length_a   1.000
_cell.length_b   1.000
_cell.length_c   1.000
_cell.angle_alpha   90.00
_cell.angle_beta   90.00
_cell.angle_gamma   90.00
#
_symmetry.space_group_name_H-M   'P 1'
#
loop_
_entity.id
_entity.type
_entity.pdbx_description
1 polymer ?
#
loop_
_entity_poly.entity_id
_entity_poly.type
_entity_poly.pdbx_seq_one_letter_code
_entity_poly.pdbx_strand_id
1 'polypeptide(L)'
;RGISSYQRPKRPLTAYLRFVMDNRPAFREKNPGVSNLELIKKLAGAWKELPASQKQVYEEAKKTDWKKYGEQMAAYKAQLTPAQAAALKEQRRKRLAKRRSIRAKRELSLLGKPKRARTGFNIFLSENYQESEGISPTAKMKKLFDVWQKMSASQKQPYLQLAQDDKVRYENEMKSWEAKMIELGREDLVRSKRQRLKKKPAGTAKKGGIAKKGDTAKKGDTAKKGDT
;
A
#
# COMPACT_ATOMS: atom_id res chain seq x y z
N ARG A 1 -15.86 -25.01 2.82
CA ARG A 1 -16.10 -23.69 3.47
C ARG A 1 -14.75 -23.06 3.81
N GLY A 2 -14.46 -21.84 3.34
CA GLY A 2 -13.15 -21.20 3.55
C GLY A 2 -12.96 -20.75 4.99
N ILE A 3 -11.86 -21.16 5.63
CA ILE A 3 -11.54 -20.76 7.00
C ILE A 3 -11.15 -19.28 7.01
N SER A 4 -12.06 -18.45 7.51
CA SER A 4 -11.87 -17.02 7.70
C SER A 4 -10.93 -16.77 8.88
N SER A 5 -10.17 -15.66 8.86
CA SER A 5 -9.33 -15.24 9.98
C SER A 5 -10.12 -15.01 11.29
N TYR A 6 -11.45 -14.96 11.21
CA TYR A 6 -12.38 -14.89 12.33
C TYR A 6 -12.45 -16.18 13.16
N GLN A 7 -12.13 -17.36 12.61
CA GLN A 7 -12.14 -18.62 13.36
C GLN A 7 -10.87 -18.84 14.20
N ARG A 8 -9.85 -18.02 14.00
CA ARG A 8 -8.63 -18.07 14.80
C ARG A 8 -8.91 -17.51 16.21
N PRO A 9 -8.66 -18.27 17.29
CA PRO A 9 -8.78 -17.76 18.65
C PRO A 9 -7.96 -16.47 18.83
N LYS A 10 -8.57 -15.48 19.50
CA LYS A 10 -7.90 -14.21 19.81
C LYS A 10 -7.11 -14.36 21.10
N ARG A 11 -5.97 -13.66 21.20
CA ARG A 11 -5.19 -13.63 22.44
C ARG A 11 -6.05 -13.06 23.57
N PRO A 12 -5.99 -13.64 24.78
CA PRO A 12 -6.75 -13.14 25.92
C PRO A 12 -6.18 -11.79 26.37
N LEU A 13 -7.00 -11.05 27.12
CA LEU A 13 -6.61 -9.77 27.69
C LEU A 13 -5.51 -9.95 28.73
N THR A 14 -4.68 -8.94 28.89
CA THR A 14 -3.77 -8.85 30.05
C THR A 14 -4.57 -8.45 31.29
N ALA A 15 -4.01 -8.67 32.49
CA ALA A 15 -4.64 -8.30 33.76
C ALA A 15 -5.04 -6.81 33.77
N TYR A 16 -4.12 -5.93 33.37
CA TYR A 16 -4.40 -4.50 33.21
C TYR A 16 -5.51 -4.19 32.21
N LEU A 17 -5.51 -4.81 31.02
CA LEU A 17 -6.55 -4.54 30.04
C LEU A 17 -7.93 -5.04 30.49
N ARG A 18 -7.97 -6.13 31.25
CA ARG A 18 -9.19 -6.61 31.90
C ARG A 18 -9.70 -5.59 32.91
N PHE A 19 -8.85 -5.14 33.83
CA PHE A 19 -9.16 -4.04 34.74
C PHE A 19 -9.69 -2.80 34.01
N VAL A 20 -9.03 -2.38 32.93
CA VAL A 20 -9.48 -1.23 32.11
C VAL A 20 -10.86 -1.49 31.51
N MET A 21 -11.15 -2.67 30.98
CA MET A 21 -12.48 -2.97 30.41
C MET A 21 -13.57 -2.94 31.48
N ASP A 22 -13.30 -3.50 32.65
CA ASP A 22 -14.28 -3.62 33.74
C ASP A 22 -14.56 -2.24 34.39
N ASN A 23 -13.53 -1.40 34.54
CA ASN A 23 -13.63 -0.12 35.26
C ASN A 23 -13.91 1.08 34.33
N ARG A 24 -13.68 0.96 33.01
CA ARG A 24 -13.88 2.09 32.08
C ARG A 24 -15.30 2.66 32.07
N PRO A 25 -16.40 1.88 32.15
CA PRO A 25 -17.75 2.44 32.25
C PRO A 25 -17.92 3.33 33.49
N ALA A 26 -17.57 2.83 34.67
CA ALA A 26 -17.67 3.59 35.93
C ALA A 26 -16.78 4.84 35.93
N PHE A 27 -15.57 4.76 35.37
CA PHE A 27 -14.69 5.91 35.23
C PHE A 27 -15.27 6.95 34.27
N ARG A 28 -15.97 6.53 33.21
CA ARG A 28 -16.61 7.43 32.26
C ARG A 28 -17.82 8.13 32.87
N GLU A 29 -18.63 7.42 33.63
CA GLU A 29 -19.78 8.00 34.36
C GLU A 29 -19.33 9.07 35.35
N LYS A 30 -18.23 8.82 36.08
CA LYS A 30 -17.63 9.80 37.00
C LYS A 30 -16.90 10.95 36.31
N ASN A 31 -16.59 10.82 35.01
CA ASN A 31 -15.83 11.80 34.24
C ASN A 31 -16.51 12.05 32.89
N PRO A 32 -17.76 12.56 32.87
CA PRO A 32 -18.46 12.85 31.63
C PRO A 32 -17.68 13.91 30.83
N GLY A 33 -17.61 13.75 29.51
CA GLY A 33 -16.93 14.70 28.62
C GLY A 33 -15.39 14.60 28.57
N VAL A 34 -14.76 13.83 29.45
CA VAL A 34 -13.29 13.61 29.39
C VAL A 34 -12.91 12.77 28.17
N SER A 35 -11.84 13.17 27.48
CA SER A 35 -11.36 12.42 26.32
C SER A 35 -10.95 11.00 26.70
N ASN A 36 -11.11 10.06 25.77
CA ASN A 36 -10.71 8.66 26.01
C ASN A 36 -9.23 8.53 26.39
N LEU A 37 -8.35 9.40 25.89
CA LEU A 37 -6.93 9.35 26.21
C LEU A 37 -6.69 9.68 27.69
N GLU A 38 -7.31 10.75 28.19
CA GLU A 38 -7.20 11.15 29.60
C GLU A 38 -7.87 10.15 30.53
N LEU A 39 -9.01 9.57 30.11
CA LEU A 39 -9.67 8.50 30.87
C LEU A 39 -8.76 7.27 31.05
N ILE A 40 -8.06 6.86 29.99
CA ILE A 40 -7.13 5.73 30.05
C ILE A 40 -5.90 6.07 30.90
N LYS A 41 -5.42 7.32 30.90
CA LYS A 41 -4.36 7.76 31.83
C LYS A 41 -4.80 7.67 33.29
N LYS A 42 -6.03 8.10 33.62
CA LYS A 42 -6.60 7.96 34.97
C LYS A 42 -6.70 6.50 35.40
N LEU A 43 -7.20 5.62 34.52
CA LEU A 43 -7.24 4.18 34.77
C LEU A 43 -5.84 3.56 34.94
N ALA A 44 -4.85 4.03 34.18
CA ALA A 44 -3.46 3.58 34.35
C ALA A 44 -2.89 3.99 35.73
N GLY A 45 -3.24 5.18 36.22
CA GLY A 45 -2.93 5.62 37.59
C GLY A 45 -3.59 4.73 38.64
N ALA A 46 -4.91 4.55 38.55
CA ALA A 46 -5.66 3.68 39.46
C ALA A 46 -5.13 2.24 39.50
N TRP A 47 -4.72 1.69 38.34
CA TRP A 47 -4.09 0.38 38.30
C TRP A 47 -2.74 0.35 39.03
N LYS A 48 -1.92 1.41 38.98
CA LYS A 48 -0.65 1.46 39.71
C LYS A 48 -0.88 1.44 41.21
N GLU A 49 -1.87 2.20 41.68
CA GLU A 49 -2.25 2.31 43.11
C GLU A 49 -3.02 1.08 43.63
N LEU A 50 -3.59 0.27 42.75
CA LEU A 50 -4.37 -0.90 43.12
C LEU A 50 -3.57 -1.87 44.01
N PRO A 51 -4.11 -2.34 45.16
CA PRO A 51 -3.43 -3.28 46.03
C PRO A 51 -3.05 -4.59 45.32
N ALA A 52 -1.97 -5.23 45.78
CA ALA A 52 -1.48 -6.48 45.19
C ALA A 52 -2.55 -7.60 45.22
N SER A 53 -3.34 -7.67 46.30
CA SER A 53 -4.44 -8.64 46.43
C SER A 53 -5.50 -8.47 45.34
N GLN A 54 -5.90 -7.23 45.04
CA GLN A 54 -6.88 -6.96 43.98
C GLN A 54 -6.28 -7.15 42.58
N LYS A 55 -5.01 -6.79 42.37
CA LYS A 55 -4.27 -7.09 41.13
C LYS A 55 -4.18 -8.59 40.87
N GLN A 56 -4.01 -9.39 41.93
CA GLN A 56 -3.87 -10.84 41.84
C GLN A 56 -5.09 -11.50 41.22
N VAL A 57 -6.31 -11.05 41.53
CA VAL A 57 -7.55 -11.53 40.91
C VAL A 57 -7.49 -11.41 39.38
N TYR A 58 -7.02 -10.28 38.86
CA TYR A 58 -6.89 -10.07 37.42
C TYR A 58 -5.75 -10.89 36.79
N GLU A 59 -4.65 -11.11 37.52
CA GLU A 59 -3.54 -11.96 37.06
C GLU A 59 -3.94 -13.45 37.03
N GLU A 60 -4.72 -13.92 37.98
CA GLU A 60 -5.28 -15.27 38.00
C GLU A 60 -6.28 -15.48 36.85
N ALA A 61 -7.18 -14.51 36.63
CA ALA A 61 -8.09 -14.53 35.49
C ALA A 61 -7.32 -14.60 34.16
N LYS A 62 -6.27 -13.78 34.00
CA LYS A 62 -5.37 -13.82 32.84
C LYS A 62 -4.72 -15.21 32.69
N LYS A 63 -4.17 -15.80 33.75
CA LYS A 63 -3.55 -17.14 33.70
C LYS A 63 -4.55 -18.18 33.19
N THR A 64 -5.78 -18.16 33.72
CA THR A 64 -6.86 -19.07 33.31
C THR A 64 -7.23 -18.88 31.84
N ASP A 65 -7.40 -17.63 31.39
CA ASP A 65 -7.72 -17.36 29.99
C ASP A 65 -6.60 -17.76 29.04
N TRP A 66 -5.33 -17.64 29.46
CA TRP A 66 -4.19 -18.09 28.67
C TRP A 66 -4.14 -19.60 28.49
N LYS A 67 -4.52 -20.37 29.52
CA LYS A 67 -4.68 -21.82 29.42
C LYS A 67 -5.77 -22.18 28.40
N LYS A 68 -6.98 -21.62 28.56
CA LYS A 68 -8.10 -21.80 27.63
C LYS A 68 -7.73 -21.42 26.19
N TYR A 69 -7.05 -20.30 26.00
CA TYR A 69 -6.58 -19.86 24.70
C TYR A 69 -5.56 -20.83 24.09
N GLY A 70 -4.67 -21.41 24.91
CA GLY A 70 -3.71 -22.43 24.49
C GLY A 70 -4.42 -23.65 23.90
N GLU A 71 -5.40 -24.20 24.64
CA GLU A 71 -6.23 -25.33 24.22
C GLU A 71 -7.01 -25.01 22.94
N GLN A 72 -7.70 -23.87 22.88
CA GLN A 72 -8.43 -23.42 21.70
C GLN A 72 -7.52 -23.26 20.48
N MET A 73 -6.32 -22.70 20.66
CA MET A 73 -5.36 -22.55 19.57
C MET A 73 -4.77 -23.87 19.11
N ALA A 74 -4.58 -24.84 20.01
CA ALA A 74 -4.14 -26.18 19.66
C ALA A 74 -5.20 -26.90 18.82
N ALA A 75 -6.46 -26.88 19.28
CA ALA A 75 -7.60 -27.43 18.54
C ALA A 75 -7.75 -26.75 17.16
N TYR A 76 -7.67 -25.42 17.11
CA TYR A 76 -7.72 -24.66 15.85
C TYR A 76 -6.62 -25.05 14.88
N LYS A 77 -5.39 -25.26 15.38
CA LYS A 77 -4.27 -25.69 14.52
C LYS A 77 -4.44 -27.12 14.01
N ALA A 78 -4.95 -28.02 14.84
CA ALA A 78 -5.20 -29.41 14.46
C ALA A 78 -6.28 -29.53 13.37
N GLN A 79 -7.26 -28.61 13.34
CA GLN A 79 -8.29 -28.55 12.30
C GLN A 79 -7.82 -28.00 10.95
N LEU A 80 -6.63 -27.39 10.88
CA LEU A 80 -6.15 -26.75 9.65
C LEU A 80 -5.47 -27.74 8.71
N THR A 81 -5.87 -27.72 7.44
CA THR A 81 -5.10 -28.38 6.37
C THR A 81 -3.78 -27.65 6.12
N PRO A 82 -2.74 -28.32 5.58
CA PRO A 82 -1.47 -27.68 5.23
C PRO A 82 -1.64 -26.48 4.28
N ALA A 83 -2.56 -26.59 3.30
CA ALA A 83 -2.86 -25.51 2.36
C ALA A 83 -3.47 -24.28 3.05
N GLN A 84 -4.41 -24.48 3.98
CA GLN A 84 -5.01 -23.39 4.75
C GLN A 84 -3.99 -22.73 5.69
N ALA A 85 -3.14 -23.52 6.34
CA ALA A 85 -2.05 -23.02 7.18
C ALA A 85 -1.06 -22.14 6.38
N ALA A 86 -0.69 -22.58 5.18
CA ALA A 86 0.16 -21.81 4.26
C ALA A 86 -0.53 -20.50 3.82
N ALA A 87 -1.82 -20.54 3.46
CA ALA A 87 -2.59 -19.35 3.08
C ALA A 87 -2.67 -18.33 4.23
N LEU A 88 -2.89 -18.78 5.47
CA LEU A 88 -2.90 -17.91 6.65
C LEU A 88 -1.52 -17.28 6.93
N LYS A 89 -0.44 -18.05 6.75
CA LYS A 89 0.95 -17.55 6.86
C LYS A 89 1.20 -16.46 5.81
N GLU A 90 0.72 -16.66 4.59
CA GLU A 90 0.84 -15.69 3.51
C GLU A 90 0.06 -14.41 3.76
N GLN A 91 -1.19 -14.52 4.19
CA GLN A 91 -2.00 -13.37 4.58
C GLN A 91 -1.34 -12.56 5.70
N ARG A 92 -0.77 -13.24 6.71
CA ARG A 92 -0.02 -12.58 7.79
C ARG A 92 1.21 -11.85 7.25
N ARG A 93 1.96 -12.46 6.32
CA ARG A 93 3.13 -11.86 5.67
C ARG A 93 2.73 -10.58 4.91
N LYS A 94 1.70 -10.65 4.05
CA LYS A 94 1.17 -9.50 3.31
C LYS A 94 0.71 -8.37 4.24
N ARG A 95 -0.02 -8.69 5.31
CA ARG A 95 -0.47 -7.70 6.30
C ARG A 95 0.71 -7.02 7.01
N LEU A 96 1.72 -7.78 7.41
CA LEU A 96 2.90 -7.22 8.08
C LEU A 96 3.74 -6.36 7.11
N ALA A 97 3.92 -6.81 5.87
CA ALA A 97 4.59 -6.04 4.82
C ALA A 97 3.86 -4.70 4.55
N LYS A 98 2.52 -4.73 4.44
CA LYS A 98 1.70 -3.50 4.31
C LYS A 98 1.91 -2.56 5.50
N ARG A 99 1.89 -3.08 6.74
CA ARG A 99 2.13 -2.26 7.95
C ARG A 99 3.54 -1.65 7.97
N ARG A 100 4.57 -2.42 7.56
CA ARG A 100 5.94 -1.92 7.42
C ARG A 100 6.04 -0.82 6.37
N SER A 101 5.44 -1.02 5.20
CA SER A 101 5.39 -0.01 4.13
C SER A 101 4.70 1.29 4.57
N ILE A 102 3.57 1.20 5.28
CA ILE A 102 2.88 2.37 5.82
C ILE A 102 3.75 3.12 6.84
N ARG A 103 4.42 2.39 7.75
CA ARG A 103 5.33 2.99 8.73
C ARG A 103 6.49 3.72 8.04
N ALA A 104 7.14 3.07 7.09
CA ALA A 104 8.23 3.67 6.31
C ALA A 104 7.75 4.91 5.55
N LYS A 105 6.56 4.86 4.92
CA LYS A 105 5.99 6.04 4.25
C LYS A 105 5.73 7.20 5.22
N ARG A 106 5.21 6.90 6.42
CA ARG A 106 4.96 7.92 7.46
C ARG A 106 6.27 8.54 7.95
N GLU A 107 7.29 7.74 8.17
CA GLU A 107 8.64 8.21 8.53
C GLU A 107 9.20 9.16 7.46
N LEU A 108 9.15 8.75 6.18
CA LEU A 108 9.61 9.61 5.08
C LEU A 108 8.81 10.92 5.00
N SER A 109 7.51 10.88 5.30
CA SER A 109 6.66 12.08 5.36
C SER A 109 7.03 13.00 6.52
N LEU A 110 7.36 12.44 7.69
CA LEU A 110 7.82 13.21 8.86
C LEU A 110 9.19 13.83 8.62
N LEU A 111 10.07 13.15 7.89
CA LEU A 111 11.37 13.67 7.45
C LEU A 111 11.26 14.69 6.31
N GLY A 112 10.04 15.07 5.91
CA GLY A 112 9.81 16.07 4.86
C GLY A 112 10.30 15.64 3.48
N LYS A 113 10.30 14.34 3.18
CA LYS A 113 10.78 13.85 1.88
C LYS A 113 9.98 14.48 0.72
N PRO A 114 10.67 15.11 -0.26
CA PRO A 114 10.03 15.72 -1.42
C PRO A 114 9.07 14.79 -2.15
N LYS A 115 7.88 15.31 -2.49
CA LYS A 115 6.93 14.59 -3.37
C LYS A 115 7.53 14.47 -4.77
N ARG A 116 7.28 13.33 -5.42
CA ARG A 116 7.77 13.06 -6.78
C ARG A 116 7.31 14.13 -7.76
N ALA A 117 8.12 14.36 -8.79
CA ALA A 117 7.75 15.19 -9.92
C ALA A 117 6.40 14.77 -10.51
N ARG A 118 5.51 15.73 -10.72
CA ARG A 118 4.21 15.56 -11.36
C ARG A 118 4.41 15.36 -12.86
N THR A 119 3.62 14.46 -13.43
CA THR A 119 3.55 14.30 -14.89
C THR A 119 2.57 15.30 -15.49
N GLY A 120 2.68 15.59 -16.80
CA GLY A 120 1.75 16.52 -17.46
C GLY A 120 0.28 16.12 -17.27
N PHE A 121 0.00 14.81 -17.32
CA PHE A 121 -1.34 14.30 -17.01
C PHE A 121 -1.76 14.55 -15.55
N ASN A 122 -0.85 14.48 -14.57
CA ASN A 122 -1.21 14.80 -13.18
C ASN A 122 -1.55 16.28 -12.99
N ILE A 123 -0.88 17.16 -13.73
CA ILE A 123 -1.13 18.61 -13.70
C ILE A 123 -2.47 18.91 -14.37
N PHE A 124 -2.70 18.38 -15.58
CA PHE A 124 -4.00 18.41 -16.25
C PHE A 124 -5.11 17.89 -15.34
N LEU A 125 -4.90 16.74 -14.71
CA LEU A 125 -5.87 16.16 -13.79
C LEU A 125 -6.17 17.10 -12.61
N SER A 126 -5.16 17.70 -11.98
CA SER A 126 -5.40 18.60 -10.85
C SER A 126 -6.18 19.87 -11.23
N GLU A 127 -6.04 20.35 -12.46
CA GLU A 127 -6.78 21.53 -12.95
C GLU A 127 -8.20 21.19 -13.39
N ASN A 128 -8.40 20.00 -13.97
CA ASN A 128 -9.67 19.61 -14.60
C ASN A 128 -10.55 18.72 -13.69
N TYR A 129 -10.05 18.32 -12.52
CA TYR A 129 -10.82 17.51 -11.57
C TYR A 129 -11.74 18.39 -10.73
N GLN A 130 -13.04 18.35 -11.02
CA GLN A 130 -14.08 19.03 -10.24
C GLN A 130 -14.75 18.08 -9.22
N GLU A 131 -14.86 18.54 -7.98
CA GLU A 131 -15.59 17.85 -6.91
C GLU A 131 -17.10 18.08 -7.04
N SER A 132 -17.74 17.35 -7.95
CA SER A 132 -19.20 17.21 -7.99
C SER A 132 -19.70 15.95 -7.25
N GLU A 133 -20.85 16.05 -6.59
CA GLU A 133 -21.53 14.88 -6.04
C GLU A 133 -22.14 14.00 -7.15
N GLY A 134 -22.25 12.69 -6.92
CA GLY A 134 -23.02 11.78 -7.79
C GLY A 134 -22.24 11.00 -8.87
N ILE A 135 -20.97 11.32 -9.17
CA ILE A 135 -20.11 10.50 -10.05
C ILE A 135 -18.97 9.89 -9.23
N SER A 136 -18.80 8.57 -9.32
CA SER A 136 -17.66 7.88 -8.69
C SER A 136 -16.32 8.50 -9.11
N PRO A 137 -15.38 8.77 -8.17
CA PRO A 137 -14.05 9.32 -8.49
C PRO A 137 -13.31 8.51 -9.55
N THR A 138 -13.52 7.20 -9.57
CA THR A 138 -12.93 6.28 -10.57
C THR A 138 -13.48 6.57 -11.97
N ALA A 139 -14.78 6.82 -12.10
CA ALA A 139 -15.41 7.16 -13.37
C ALA A 139 -14.96 8.54 -13.87
N LYS A 140 -14.80 9.53 -12.97
CA LYS A 140 -14.24 10.85 -13.31
C LYS A 140 -12.82 10.76 -13.84
N MET A 141 -11.95 10.02 -13.14
CA MET A 141 -10.57 9.79 -13.58
C MET A 141 -10.53 9.15 -14.97
N LYS A 142 -11.40 8.17 -15.24
CA LYS A 142 -11.49 7.52 -16.56
C LYS A 142 -11.88 8.52 -17.64
N LYS A 143 -12.91 9.34 -17.41
CA LYS A 143 -13.32 10.40 -18.35
C LYS A 143 -12.18 11.38 -18.65
N LEU A 144 -11.50 11.87 -17.60
CA LEU A 144 -10.36 12.81 -17.76
C LEU A 144 -9.18 12.15 -18.48
N PHE A 145 -8.93 10.86 -18.26
CA PHE A 145 -7.94 10.11 -19.02
C PHE A 145 -8.31 10.03 -20.50
N ASP A 146 -9.57 9.76 -20.83
CA ASP A 146 -10.04 9.70 -22.22
C ASP A 146 -9.92 11.06 -22.91
N VAL A 147 -10.25 12.15 -22.21
CA VAL A 147 -10.05 13.53 -22.69
C VAL A 147 -8.57 13.79 -22.95
N TRP A 148 -7.69 13.48 -21.99
CA TRP A 148 -6.25 13.61 -22.17
C TRP A 148 -5.74 12.81 -23.37
N GLN A 149 -6.21 11.59 -23.60
CA GLN A 149 -5.77 10.81 -24.78
C GLN A 149 -6.15 11.51 -26.09
N LYS A 150 -7.36 12.05 -26.19
CA LYS A 150 -7.88 12.72 -27.39
C LYS A 150 -7.31 14.12 -27.64
N MET A 151 -6.72 14.77 -26.63
CA MET A 151 -6.08 16.07 -26.79
C MET A 151 -4.91 16.02 -27.79
N SER A 152 -4.79 17.07 -28.59
CA SER A 152 -3.71 17.23 -29.56
C SER A 152 -2.36 17.44 -28.87
N ALA A 153 -1.27 17.28 -29.62
CA ALA A 153 0.07 17.54 -29.11
C ALA A 153 0.23 18.99 -28.64
N SER A 154 -0.35 19.96 -29.37
CA SER A 154 -0.31 21.39 -29.01
C SER A 154 -1.06 21.67 -27.71
N GLN A 155 -2.25 21.09 -27.51
CA GLN A 155 -3.01 21.23 -26.27
C GLN A 155 -2.30 20.61 -25.06
N LYS A 156 -1.48 19.58 -25.27
CA LYS A 156 -0.67 18.95 -24.23
C LYS A 156 0.62 19.71 -23.90
N GLN A 157 1.13 20.55 -24.80
CA GLN A 157 2.44 21.20 -24.62
C GLN A 157 2.54 21.99 -23.31
N PRO A 158 1.55 22.83 -22.91
CA PRO A 158 1.66 23.59 -21.66
C PRO A 158 1.83 22.67 -20.44
N TYR A 159 1.07 21.58 -20.38
CA TYR A 159 1.16 20.59 -19.31
C TYR A 159 2.49 19.83 -19.30
N LEU A 160 3.04 19.54 -20.48
CA LEU A 160 4.35 18.90 -20.60
C LEU A 160 5.47 19.83 -20.16
N GLN A 161 5.38 21.14 -20.47
CA GLN A 161 6.33 22.14 -20.00
C GLN A 161 6.29 22.27 -18.48
N LEU A 162 5.11 22.43 -17.89
CA LEU A 162 4.94 22.47 -16.43
C LEU A 162 5.48 21.22 -15.73
N ALA A 163 5.37 20.04 -16.38
CA ALA A 163 5.94 18.82 -15.86
C ALA A 163 7.48 18.79 -15.89
N GLN A 164 8.11 19.44 -16.88
CA GLN A 164 9.57 19.62 -16.89
C GLN A 164 10.00 20.56 -15.76
N ASP A 165 9.28 21.66 -15.54
CA ASP A 165 9.58 22.59 -14.45
C ASP A 165 9.42 21.90 -13.08
N ASP A 166 8.36 21.11 -12.89
CA ASP A 166 8.15 20.33 -11.66
C ASP A 166 9.21 19.23 -11.47
N LYS A 167 9.80 18.73 -12.55
CA LYS A 167 10.95 17.82 -12.48
C LYS A 167 12.20 18.53 -11.98
N VAL A 168 12.48 19.75 -12.45
CA VAL A 168 13.59 20.57 -11.95
C VAL A 168 13.39 20.88 -10.46
N ARG A 169 12.19 21.29 -10.06
CA ARG A 169 11.79 21.47 -8.64
C ARG A 169 12.12 20.21 -7.83
N TYR A 170 11.62 19.05 -8.24
CA TYR A 170 11.85 17.78 -7.53
C TYR A 170 13.34 17.42 -7.43
N GLU A 171 14.11 17.64 -8.48
CA GLU A 171 15.55 17.36 -8.48
C GLU A 171 16.30 18.25 -7.48
N ASN A 172 15.97 19.55 -7.43
CA ASN A 172 16.57 20.49 -6.48
C ASN A 172 16.17 20.17 -5.03
N GLU A 173 14.88 19.99 -4.75
CA GLU A 173 14.40 19.61 -3.42
C GLU A 173 15.02 18.29 -2.94
N MET A 174 15.14 17.30 -3.83
CA MET A 174 15.76 16.02 -3.47
C MET A 174 17.25 16.15 -3.17
N LYS A 175 18.00 17.00 -3.88
CA LYS A 175 19.42 17.24 -3.56
C LYS A 175 19.57 17.81 -2.15
N SER A 176 18.80 18.86 -1.83
CA SER A 176 18.81 19.46 -0.50
C SER A 176 18.37 18.47 0.59
N TRP A 177 17.33 17.69 0.32
CA TRP A 177 16.85 16.68 1.27
C TRP A 177 17.86 15.55 1.49
N GLU A 178 18.51 15.06 0.42
CA GLU A 178 19.55 14.02 0.53
C GLU A 178 20.76 14.52 1.32
N ALA A 179 21.21 15.76 1.08
CA ALA A 179 22.27 16.38 1.89
C ALA A 179 21.90 16.43 3.38
N LYS A 180 20.68 16.86 3.70
CA LYS A 180 20.16 16.86 5.08
C LYS A 180 20.11 15.46 5.68
N MET A 181 19.76 14.43 4.91
CA MET A 181 19.73 13.05 5.43
C MET A 181 21.14 12.53 5.73
N ILE A 182 22.15 12.91 4.95
CA ILE A 182 23.56 12.57 5.21
C ILE A 182 24.00 13.24 6.51
N GLU A 183 23.72 14.53 6.68
CA GLU A 183 24.04 15.28 7.91
C GLU A 183 23.41 14.65 9.17
N LEU A 184 22.18 14.14 9.05
CA LEU A 184 21.49 13.42 10.13
C LEU A 184 21.93 11.94 10.29
N GLY A 185 22.95 11.48 9.57
CA GLY A 185 23.46 10.10 9.63
C GLY A 185 22.50 9.05 9.04
N ARG A 186 21.51 9.46 8.24
CA ARG A 186 20.48 8.62 7.61
C ARG A 186 20.77 8.35 6.14
N GLU A 187 21.99 7.93 5.85
CA GLU A 187 22.43 7.61 4.49
C GLU A 187 21.64 6.45 3.85
N ASP A 188 21.01 5.60 4.68
CA ASP A 188 20.09 4.54 4.25
C ASP A 188 18.93 5.06 3.39
N LEU A 189 18.60 6.34 3.51
CA LEU A 189 17.48 6.98 2.82
C LEU A 189 17.85 7.70 1.52
N VAL A 190 19.15 7.85 1.24
CA VAL A 190 19.69 8.52 0.06
C VAL A 190 19.59 7.61 -1.17
N ARG A 191 19.25 8.15 -2.34
CA ARG A 191 19.14 7.35 -3.56
C ARG A 191 20.54 6.87 -4.00
N SER A 192 20.73 5.55 -4.07
CA SER A 192 21.95 4.98 -4.66
C SER A 192 22.03 5.27 -6.17
N LYS A 193 23.17 5.80 -6.65
CA LYS A 193 23.49 5.98 -8.09
C LYS A 193 23.26 4.71 -8.91
N ARG A 194 23.50 3.53 -8.31
CA ARG A 194 23.37 2.20 -8.94
C ARG A 194 21.91 1.83 -9.30
N GLN A 195 20.90 2.45 -8.66
CA GLN A 195 19.49 2.20 -8.96
C GLN A 195 18.96 2.95 -10.19
N ARG A 196 19.56 4.09 -10.60
CA ARG A 196 19.13 4.85 -11.80
C ARG A 196 19.40 4.09 -13.11
N LEU A 197 20.45 3.27 -13.15
CA LEU A 197 20.86 2.54 -14.36
C LEU A 197 19.94 1.37 -14.71
N LYS A 198 19.18 0.82 -13.75
CA LYS A 198 18.27 -0.34 -13.98
C LYS A 198 16.87 0.03 -14.50
N LYS A 199 16.58 1.32 -14.75
CA LYS A 199 15.23 1.81 -15.12
C LYS A 199 15.16 2.55 -16.47
N LYS A 200 16.06 2.26 -17.41
CA LYS A 200 15.76 2.54 -18.83
C LYS A 200 14.86 1.41 -19.36
N PRO A 201 13.63 1.68 -19.86
CA PRO A 201 12.90 0.67 -20.59
C PRO A 201 13.69 0.33 -21.86
N ALA A 202 13.85 -0.97 -22.13
CA ALA A 202 14.38 -1.43 -23.40
C ALA A 202 13.51 -0.83 -24.51
N GLY A 203 14.14 0.00 -25.36
CA GLY A 203 13.48 0.64 -26.49
C GLY A 203 12.78 -0.41 -27.33
N THR A 204 11.57 -0.09 -27.74
CA THR A 204 10.82 -0.77 -28.79
C THR A 204 11.69 -0.85 -30.03
N ALA A 205 12.35 -2.00 -30.21
CA ALA A 205 12.98 -2.37 -31.47
C ALA A 205 11.87 -2.45 -32.53
N LYS A 206 11.82 -1.45 -33.41
CA LYS A 206 11.15 -1.55 -34.71
C LYS A 206 11.70 -2.82 -35.38
N LYS A 207 10.87 -3.87 -35.48
CA LYS A 207 11.13 -4.98 -36.39
C LYS A 207 11.01 -4.43 -37.81
N GLY A 208 12.14 -4.45 -38.52
CA GLY A 208 12.24 -4.07 -39.91
C GLY A 208 11.60 -5.09 -40.86
N GLY A 209 11.30 -4.60 -42.05
CA GLY A 209 11.39 -5.28 -43.33
C GLY A 209 10.73 -6.66 -43.44
N ILE A 210 9.50 -6.69 -43.93
CA ILE A 210 8.93 -7.89 -44.55
C ILE A 210 9.66 -8.12 -45.87
N ALA A 211 10.49 -9.15 -45.90
CA ALA A 211 11.02 -9.74 -47.12
C ALA A 211 9.87 -10.45 -47.87
N LYS A 212 9.63 -10.06 -49.13
CA LYS A 212 8.82 -10.83 -50.07
C LYS A 212 9.56 -12.13 -50.39
N LYS A 213 9.05 -13.26 -49.90
CA LYS A 213 9.21 -14.57 -50.57
C LYS A 213 8.10 -14.68 -51.60
N GLY A 214 8.48 -14.72 -52.87
CA GLY A 214 7.63 -15.23 -53.93
C GLY A 214 7.75 -16.75 -53.95
N ASP A 215 6.61 -17.43 -53.97
CA ASP A 215 6.55 -18.83 -54.38
C ASP A 215 5.18 -19.07 -55.06
N THR A 216 5.27 -19.50 -56.32
CA THR A 216 4.46 -20.51 -57.05
C THR A 216 2.91 -20.54 -56.88
N ALA A 217 2.07 -20.82 -57.88
CA ALA A 217 2.18 -21.20 -59.29
C ALA A 217 0.76 -21.25 -59.93
N LYS A 218 0.75 -21.38 -61.27
CA LYS A 218 -0.22 -22.15 -62.10
C LYS A 218 -1.57 -21.52 -62.48
N LYS A 219 -1.72 -21.12 -63.74
CA LYS A 219 -2.36 -21.90 -64.84
C LYS A 219 -2.69 -20.97 -66.02
N GLY A 220 -2.43 -21.45 -67.22
CA GLY A 220 -2.80 -20.82 -68.50
C GLY A 220 -2.36 -21.72 -69.64
N ASP A 221 -3.21 -22.71 -69.92
CA ASP A 221 -3.08 -23.69 -71.01
C ASP A 221 -3.68 -23.07 -72.29
N THR A 222 -2.99 -23.18 -73.42
CA THR A 222 -3.55 -23.47 -74.77
C THR A 222 -2.44 -23.51 -75.83
N ALA A 223 -2.19 -24.71 -76.35
CA ALA A 223 -1.94 -25.14 -77.76
C ALA A 223 -1.48 -24.07 -78.80
N LYS A 224 -0.61 -24.35 -79.79
CA LYS A 224 -0.70 -25.42 -80.81
C LYS A 224 0.44 -25.25 -81.88
N LYS A 225 0.88 -26.38 -82.49
CA LYS A 225 1.60 -26.57 -83.79
C LYS A 225 3.06 -26.08 -83.87
N GLY A 226 4.06 -26.92 -84.18
CA GLY A 226 4.22 -27.80 -85.38
C GLY A 226 5.22 -27.09 -86.31
N ASP A 227 6.16 -27.66 -87.03
CA ASP A 227 6.61 -29.01 -87.40
C ASP A 227 8.09 -28.84 -87.83
N THR A 228 8.84 -29.95 -87.87
CA THR A 228 10.05 -30.23 -88.70
C THR A 228 11.13 -29.16 -88.87
#